data_AF-A0A7U9ITY6-F1
#
_entry.id   AF-A0A7U9ITY6-F1
#
_cell.length_a   1.000
_cell.length_b   1.000
_cell.length_c   1.000
_cell.angle_alpha   90.00
_cell.angle_beta   90.00
_cell.angle_gamma   90.00
#
_symmetry.space_group_name_H-M   'P 1'
#
loop_
_entity.id
_entity.type
_entity.pdbx_description
1 polymer ?
#
loop_
_entity_poly.entity_id
_entity_poly.type
_entity_poly.pdbx_seq_one_letter_code
_entity_poly.pdbx_strand_id
1 'polypeptide(L)' 'MSNKNYESHRKAIVSKGIPPALLNRLTNSDVQVINTFLTRVSKLELSQQEKDWIIKIISMV' A
#
# COMPACT_ATOMS: atom_id res chain seq x y z
N MET A 1 -20.84 -11.02 -0.03
CA MET A 1 -19.77 -10.73 0.95
C MET A 1 -19.42 -9.25 0.89
N SER A 2 -19.26 -8.62 2.06
CA SER A 2 -19.42 -7.17 2.31
C SER A 2 -18.56 -6.20 1.48
N ASN A 3 -19.25 -5.37 0.69
CA ASN A 3 -18.68 -4.20 -0.02
C ASN A 3 -18.10 -3.14 0.95
N LYS A 4 -18.54 -3.11 2.21
CA LYS A 4 -18.07 -2.18 3.26
C LYS A 4 -16.57 -2.27 3.56
N ASN A 5 -15.94 -3.43 3.37
CA ASN A 5 -14.50 -3.55 3.57
C ASN A 5 -13.72 -2.88 2.45
N TYR A 6 -14.16 -2.92 1.20
CA TYR A 6 -13.36 -2.39 0.10
C TYR A 6 -13.29 -0.86 0.10
N GLU A 7 -14.39 -0.18 0.42
CA GLU A 7 -14.36 1.28 0.57
C GLU A 7 -13.46 1.74 1.71
N SER A 8 -13.43 1.04 2.85
CA SER A 8 -12.57 1.41 3.97
C SER A 8 -11.09 1.20 3.62
N HIS A 9 -10.75 0.10 2.94
CA HIS A 9 -9.38 -0.13 2.42
C HIS A 9 -8.99 0.95 1.41
N ARG A 10 -9.89 1.33 0.49
CA ARG A 10 -9.63 2.36 -0.52
C ARG A 10 -9.39 3.74 0.14
N LYS A 11 -10.23 4.13 1.11
CA LYS A 11 -10.05 5.37 1.89
C LYS A 11 -8.74 5.39 2.67
N ALA A 12 -8.35 4.25 3.27
CA ALA A 12 -7.10 4.13 4.02
C ALA A 12 -5.84 4.24 3.14
N ILE A 13 -5.94 3.93 1.85
CA ILE A 13 -4.85 4.12 0.89
C ILE A 13 -4.83 5.57 0.37
N VAL A 14 -5.99 6.18 0.15
CA VAL A 14 -6.09 7.61 -0.19
C VAL A 14 -5.40 8.47 0.87
N SER A 15 -5.59 8.17 2.16
CA SER A 15 -4.93 8.90 3.25
C SER A 15 -3.40 8.73 3.28
N LYS A 16 -2.83 7.80 2.51
CA LYS A 16 -1.39 7.57 2.37
C LYS A 16 -0.78 8.31 1.16
N GLY A 17 -1.55 9.15 0.47
CA GLY A 17 -1.06 10.03 -0.58
C GLY A 17 -0.96 9.41 -1.97
N ILE A 18 -1.64 8.28 -2.23
CA ILE A 18 -1.68 7.73 -3.59
C ILE A 18 -2.42 8.69 -4.54
N PRO A 19 -1.86 9.02 -5.72
CA PRO A 19 -2.52 9.87 -6.70
C PRO A 19 -3.91 9.35 -7.10
N PRO A 20 -4.96 10.19 -7.16
CA PRO A 20 -6.32 9.76 -7.50
C PRO A 20 -6.41 9.03 -8.86
N ALA A 21 -5.62 9.47 -9.84
CA ALA A 21 -5.55 8.83 -11.15
C ALA A 21 -4.99 7.40 -11.07
N LEU A 22 -4.02 7.14 -10.21
CA LEU A 22 -3.49 5.80 -9.97
C LEU A 22 -4.50 4.95 -9.21
N LEU A 23 -5.15 5.51 -8.20
CA LEU A 23 -6.18 4.82 -7.43
C LEU A 23 -7.32 4.30 -8.30
N ASN A 24 -7.73 5.05 -9.33
CA ASN A 24 -8.78 4.60 -10.27
C ASN A 24 -8.36 3.43 -11.17
N ARG A 25 -7.04 3.19 -11.32
CA ARG A 25 -6.49 2.06 -12.07
C ARG A 25 -6.26 0.83 -11.21
N LEU A 26 -6.24 0.98 -9.88
CA LEU A 26 -6.04 -0.13 -8.94
C LEU A 26 -7.34 -0.89 -8.71
N THR A 27 -7.27 -2.22 -8.84
CA THR A 27 -8.34 -3.12 -8.45
C THR A 27 -8.44 -3.20 -6.93
N ASN A 28 -9.55 -3.75 -6.46
CA ASN A 28 -9.74 -4.04 -5.03
C ASN A 28 -8.70 -5.01 -4.46
N SER A 29 -8.19 -5.93 -5.28
CA SER A 29 -7.13 -6.86 -4.87
C SER A 29 -5.80 -6.12 -4.69
N ASP A 30 -5.44 -5.24 -5.62
CA ASP A 30 -4.22 -4.43 -5.53
C ASP A 30 -4.22 -3.55 -4.26
N VAL A 31 -5.36 -2.93 -3.97
CA VAL A 31 -5.59 -2.15 -2.75
C VAL A 31 -5.34 -3.01 -1.50
N GLN A 32 -5.88 -4.22 -1.43
CA GLN A 32 -5.65 -5.10 -0.28
C GLN A 32 -4.17 -5.48 -0.11
N VAL A 33 -3.48 -5.80 -1.20
CA VAL A 33 -2.05 -6.15 -1.18
C VAL A 33 -1.22 -4.96 -0.69
N ILE A 34 -1.44 -3.76 -1.23
CA ILE A 34 -0.73 -2.54 -0.82
C ILE A 34 -0.97 -2.25 0.66
N ASN A 35 -2.22 -2.31 1.12
CA ASN A 35 -2.51 -2.01 2.52
C ASN A 35 -1.87 -3.04 3.48
N THR A 36 -1.89 -4.31 3.09
CA THR A 36 -1.25 -5.39 3.87
C THR A 36 0.25 -5.19 3.94
N PHE A 37 0.91 -4.92 2.81
CA PHE A 37 2.34 -4.64 2.75
C PHE A 37 2.73 -3.48 3.66
N LEU A 38 2.08 -2.33 3.50
CA LEU A 38 2.39 -1.12 4.29
C LEU A 38 2.19 -1.35 5.80
N THR A 39 1.13 -2.08 6.18
CA THR A 39 0.87 -2.43 7.59
C THR A 39 1.92 -3.37 8.16
N ARG A 40 2.46 -4.28 7.35
CA ARG A 40 3.53 -5.19 7.78
C ARG A 40 4.86 -4.46 7.89
N VAL A 41 5.21 -3.66 6.89
CA VAL A 41 6.42 -2.82 6.90
C VAL A 41 6.43 -1.88 8.10
N SER A 42 5.30 -1.27 8.47
CA SER A 42 5.24 -0.40 9.65
C SER A 42 5.41 -1.13 10.98
N LYS A 43 5.19 -2.45 11.01
CA LYS A 43 5.36 -3.30 12.21
C LYS A 43 6.73 -3.94 12.29
N LEU A 44 7.45 -3.99 11.18
CA LEU A 44 8.83 -4.42 11.16
C LEU A 44 9.66 -3.23 11.67
N GLU A 45 10.42 -3.44 12.75
CA GLU A 45 11.41 -2.48 13.21
C GLU A 45 12.60 -2.49 12.23
N LEU A 46 12.39 -1.91 11.05
CA LEU A 46 13.38 -1.88 10.00
C LEU A 46 14.46 -0.83 10.27
N SER A 47 15.70 -1.25 10.15
CA SER A 47 16.85 -0.36 10.03
C SER A 47 16.73 0.52 8.77
N GLN A 48 17.51 1.61 8.73
CA GLN A 48 17.53 2.49 7.56
C GLN A 48 18.00 1.73 6.30
N GLN A 49 18.99 0.86 6.44
CA GLN A 49 19.51 0.05 5.34
C GLN A 49 18.45 -0.86 4.72
N GLU A 50 17.60 -1.49 5.53
CA GLU A 50 16.51 -2.34 5.04
C GLU A 50 15.43 -1.52 4.33
N LYS A 51 15.12 -0.32 4.82
CA LYS A 51 14.20 0.61 4.15
C LYS A 51 14.73 1.04 2.79
N ASP A 52 16.01 1.41 2.73
CA ASP A 52 16.66 1.83 1.49
C ASP A 52 16.70 0.70 0.47
N TRP A 53 16.94 -0.53 0.93
CA TRP A 53 16.87 -1.72 0.08
C TRP A 53 15.47 -1.93 -0.50
N ILE A 54 14.41 -1.84 0.31
CA ILE A 54 13.02 -1.95 -0.17
C ILE A 54 12.72 -0.87 -1.23
N ILE A 55 13.09 0.38 -0.97
CA ILE A 55 12.88 1.49 -1.90
C ILE A 55 13.60 1.24 -3.23
N LYS A 56 14.85 0.73 -3.17
CA LYS A 56 15.63 0.37 -4.36
C LYS A 56 14.92 -0.71 -5.18
N ILE A 57 14.44 -1.77 -4.55
CA ILE A 57 13.73 -2.87 -5.25
C ILE A 57 12.47 -2.34 -5.93
N ILE A 58 11.67 -1.52 -5.25
CA ILE A 58 10.46 -0.93 -5.85
C ILE A 58 10.80 -0.05 -7.06
N SER A 59 11.90 0.69 -7.00
CA SER A 59 12.32 1.59 -8.09
C SER A 59 12.86 0.85 -9.34
N MET A 60 13.09 -0.46 -9.24
CA MET A 60 13.56 -1.30 -10.37
C MET A 60 12.42 -1.93 -11.16
N VAL A 61 11.17 -1.79 -10.71
CA VAL A 61 9.95 -2.30 -11.36
C VAL A 61 9.32 -1.18 -12.18
#